data_AF-A0A124IIX2-F1
#
_entry.id   AF-A0A124IIX2-F1
#
_cell.length_a   1.000
_cell.length_b   1.000
_cell.length_c   1.000
_cell.angle_alpha   90.00
_cell.angle_beta   90.00
_cell.angle_gamma   90.00
#
_symmetry.space_group_name_H-M   'P 1'
#
loop_
_entity.id
_entity.type
_entity.pdbx_description
1 polymer ?
#
loop_
_entity_poly.entity_id
_entity_poly.type
_entity_poly.pdbx_seq_one_letter_code
_entity_poly.pdbx_strand_id
1 'polypeptide(L)' 'MLIRTIEKFLRQHDMPATKFGRLAAHDPRFVLDLRMGRIPRAATQERTEHFMNTYTPAETDLNHAQ' A
#
# COMPACT_ATOMS: atom_id res chain seq x y z
N MET A 1 7.19 -0.74 11.85
CA MET A 1 7.76 -1.02 10.51
C MET A 1 6.70 -0.75 9.47
N LEU A 2 6.97 0.16 8.52
CA LEU A 2 6.03 0.63 7.48
C LEU A 2 5.37 -0.51 6.70
N ILE A 3 6.12 -1.57 6.40
CA ILE A 3 5.60 -2.75 5.69
C ILE A 3 4.41 -3.40 6.40
N ARG A 4 4.39 -3.49 7.73
CA ARG A 4 3.27 -4.10 8.47
C ARG A 4 1.98 -3.30 8.32
N THR A 5 2.08 -1.98 8.28
CA THR A 5 0.93 -1.09 8.07
C THR A 5 0.40 -1.25 6.64
N ILE A 6 1.30 -1.28 5.66
CA ILE A 6 0.95 -1.56 4.27
C ILE A 6 0.26 -2.92 4.15
N GLU A 7 0.81 -3.98 4.73
CA GLU A 7 0.19 -5.32 4.63
C GLU A 7 -1.20 -5.41 5.27
N LYS A 8 -1.42 -4.72 6.39
CA LYS A 8 -2.77 -4.59 6.97
C LYS A 8 -3.71 -3.82 6.05
N PHE A 9 -3.24 -2.76 5.41
CA PHE A 9 -4.02 -1.97 4.46
C PHE A 9 -4.39 -2.80 3.23
N LEU A 10 -3.42 -3.52 2.65
CA LEU A 10 -3.67 -4.43 1.53
C LEU A 10 -4.74 -5.46 1.86
N ARG A 11 -4.68 -6.06 3.07
CA ARG A 11 -5.64 -7.08 3.48
C ARG A 11 -7.04 -6.51 3.80
N GLN A 12 -7.12 -5.27 4.26
CA GLN A 12 -8.41 -4.60 4.54
C GLN A 12 -9.14 -4.15 3.27
N HIS A 13 -8.40 -3.85 2.21
CA HIS A 13 -8.92 -3.35 0.94
C HIS A 13 -8.69 -4.33 -0.22
N ASP A 14 -8.56 -5.62 0.08
CA ASP A 14 -8.20 -6.71 -0.85
C ASP A 14 -7.26 -6.29 -2.00
N MET A 15 -6.28 -5.44 -1.68
CA MET A 15 -5.55 -4.66 -2.67
C MET A 15 -4.26 -5.40 -3.01
N PRO A 16 -4.00 -5.69 -4.31
CA PRO A 16 -2.73 -6.29 -4.69
C PRO A 16 -1.58 -5.33 -4.43
N ALA A 17 -0.48 -5.87 -3.89
CA ALA A 17 0.74 -5.13 -3.55
C ALA A 17 1.31 -4.31 -4.72
N THR A 18 1.18 -4.84 -5.95
CA THR A 18 1.59 -4.17 -7.19
C THR A 18 0.71 -2.97 -7.56
N LYS A 19 -0.59 -3.05 -7.30
CA LYS A 19 -1.54 -1.94 -7.47
C LYS A 19 -1.26 -0.85 -6.45
N PHE A 20 -1.09 -1.22 -5.18
CA PHE A 20 -0.69 -0.28 -4.13
C PHE A 20 0.60 0.45 -4.46
N GLY A 21 1.66 -0.28 -4.83
CA GLY A 21 2.94 0.33 -5.20
C GLY A 21 2.82 1.32 -6.36
N ARG A 22 2.02 0.99 -7.38
CA ARG A 22 1.74 1.88 -8.50
C ARG A 22 0.96 3.14 -8.08
N LEU A 23 0.00 3.03 -7.17
CA LEU A 23 -0.83 4.15 -6.70
C LEU A 23 -0.10 5.05 -5.70
N ALA A 24 0.58 4.47 -4.72
CA ALA A 24 1.23 5.19 -3.62
C ALA A 24 2.62 5.72 -4.00
N ALA A 25 3.42 4.91 -4.71
CA ALA A 25 4.83 5.17 -4.96
C ALA A 25 5.20 5.24 -6.45
N HIS A 26 4.23 5.09 -7.37
CA HIS A 26 4.46 4.96 -8.82
C HIS A 26 5.40 3.79 -9.19
N ASP A 27 5.56 2.81 -8.30
CA ASP A 27 6.48 1.70 -8.44
C ASP A 27 5.78 0.38 -8.08
N PRO A 28 5.47 -0.50 -9.05
CA PRO A 28 4.76 -1.75 -8.77
C PRO A 28 5.57 -2.74 -7.93
N ARG A 29 6.91 -2.59 -7.85
CA ARG A 29 7.76 -3.44 -7.01
C ARG A 29 7.94 -2.91 -5.59
N PHE A 30 7.42 -1.73 -5.29
CA PHE A 30 7.63 -1.03 -4.02
C PHE A 30 7.41 -1.91 -2.79
N VAL A 31 6.24 -2.54 -2.68
CA VAL A 31 5.91 -3.42 -1.54
C VAL A 31 6.77 -4.68 -1.51
N LEU A 32 7.11 -5.23 -2.69
CA LEU A 32 7.94 -6.42 -2.80
C LEU A 32 9.37 -6.12 -2.34
N ASP A 33 9.92 -4.98 -2.75
CA ASP A 33 11.22 -4.53 -2.27
C ASP A 33 11.22 -4.24 -0.76
N LEU A 34 10.15 -3.63 -0.23
CA LEU A 34 10.01 -3.44 1.22
C LEU A 34 10.00 -4.77 1.98
N ARG A 35 9.42 -5.83 1.41
CA ARG A 35 9.49 -7.20 1.95
C ARG A 35 10.89 -7.79 1.88
N MET A 36 11.67 -7.44 0.86
CA MET A 36 13.07 -7.83 0.71
C MET A 36 14.03 -7.00 1.59
N GLY A 37 13.51 -6.06 2.39
CA GLY A 37 14.31 -5.23 3.30
C GLY A 37 14.80 -3.90 2.71
N ARG A 38 14.29 -3.49 1.54
CA ARG A 38 14.55 -2.14 1.00
C ARG A 38 14.05 -1.10 2.00
N ILE A 39 14.88 -0.08 2.22
CA ILE A 39 14.51 1.07 3.04
C ILE A 39 14.02 2.17 2.10
N PRO A 40 12.74 2.56 2.18
CA PRO A 40 12.22 3.65 1.36
C PRO A 40 12.85 4.97 1.82
N ARG A 41 13.04 5.91 0.88
CA ARG A 41 13.43 7.27 1.23
C ARG A 41 12.30 7.95 1.99
N ALA A 42 12.61 8.93 2.84
CA ALA A 42 11.64 9.70 3.62
C ALA A 42 10.47 10.20 2.73
N ALA A 43 10.78 10.80 1.58
CA ALA A 43 9.76 11.26 0.62
C ALA A 43 8.83 10.15 0.10
N THR A 44 9.34 8.94 -0.12
CA THR A 44 8.51 7.80 -0.56
C THR A 44 7.65 7.29 0.58
N GLN A 45 8.20 7.26 1.78
CA GLN A 45 7.45 6.90 2.98
C GLN A 45 6.30 7.90 3.23
N GLU A 46 6.57 9.20 3.21
CA GLU A 46 5.54 10.24 3.38
C GLU A 46 4.42 10.14 2.33
N ARG A 47 4.77 9.93 1.05
CA ARG A 47 3.76 9.69 -0.01
C ARG A 47 2.93 8.45 0.25
N THR A 48 3.55 7.37 0.74
CA THR A 48 2.88 6.12 1.05
C THR A 48 1.91 6.29 2.22
N GLU A 49 2.35 6.95 3.28
CA GLU A 49 1.53 7.26 4.45
C GLU A 49 0.37 8.19 4.08
N HIS A 50 0.65 9.23 3.29
CA HIS A 50 -0.37 10.16 2.79
C HIS A 50 -1.40 9.45 1.90
N PHE A 51 -0.97 8.54 1.02
CA PHE A 51 -1.87 7.72 0.22
C PHE A 51 -2.78 6.87 1.11
N MET A 52 -2.23 6.15 2.11
CA MET A 52 -3.04 5.34 3.02
C MET A 52 -4.04 6.17 3.85
N ASN A 53 -3.66 7.39 4.24
CA ASN A 53 -4.52 8.28 5.03
C ASN A 53 -5.64 8.91 4.17
N THR A 54 -5.35 9.23 2.91
CA THR A 54 -6.32 9.84 1.98
C THR A 54 -7.13 8.80 1.19
N TYR A 55 -6.75 7.52 1.27
CA TYR A 55 -7.46 6.47 0.56
C TYR A 55 -8.86 6.27 1.14
N THR A 56 -9.85 6.73 0.38
CA THR A 56 -11.26 6.40 0.64
C THR A 56 -11.57 5.13 -0.16
N PRO A 57 -11.94 4.02 0.48
CA PRO A 57 -12.39 2.85 -0.25
C PRO A 57 -13.63 3.25 -1.05
N ALA A 58 -13.53 3.24 -2.37
CA ALA A 58 -14.73 3.24 -3.19
C ALA A 58 -15.51 1.98 -2.82
N GLU A 59 -16.81 2.13 -2.51
CA GLU A 59 -17.76 1.10 -2.05
C GLU A 59 -17.66 -0.27 -2.75
N THR A 60 -17.11 -0.29 -3.97
CA THR A 60 -16.89 -1.47 -4.82
C THR A 60 -16.00 -2.56 -4.20
N ASP A 61 -15.12 -2.23 -3.26
CA ASP A 61 -14.08 -3.15 -2.76
C ASP A 61 -14.47 -3.91 -1.46
N LEU A 62 -15.47 -3.42 -0.74
CA LEU A 62 -15.95 -4.02 0.53
C LEU A 62 -16.77 -5.32 0.34
N ASN A 63 -17.15 -5.66 -0.90
CA ASN A 63 -18.11 -6.73 -1.19
C ASN A 63 -17.49 -8.12 -1.45
N HIS A 64 -16.15 -8.28 -1.40
CA HIS A 64 -15.49 -9.55 -1.75
C HIS A 64 -15.10 -10.45 -0.55
N ALA A 65 -15.47 -10.09 0.68
CA ALA A 65 -15.15 -10.86 1.89
C ALA A 65 -16.39 -11.55 2.52
N GLN A 66 -17.22 -12.23 1.70
CA GLN A 66 -18.28 -13.13 2.16
C GLN A 66 -17.93 -14.58 1.82
#